data_AF-A0A2A7UFD7-F1
#
_entry.id   AF-A0A2A7UFD7-F1
#
_cell.length_a   1.000
_cell.length_b   1.000
_cell.length_c   1.000
_cell.angle_alpha   90.00
_cell.angle_beta   90.00
_cell.angle_gamma   90.00
#
_symmetry.space_group_name_H-M   'P 1'
#
loop_
_entity.id
_entity.type
_entity.pdbx_description
1 polymer ?
#
loop_
_entity_poly.entity_id
_entity_poly.type
_entity_poly.pdbx_seq_one_letter_code
_entity_poly.pdbx_strand_id
1 'polypeptide(L)'
;MMKPLTAANKLGIYLPAAPEEFRNSPISRTELERLRTDPPAWLTELRRTGPFPRDVTARKLGVSNSGLARAEVSDALTADEIAALLADPPEWLIRERENYAQVQRENERIKAKRAEHRAATNRPAKNRFGTAPERRS
;
A
#
# COMPACT_ATOMS: atom_id res chain seq x y z
N MET A 1 -7.71 -4.50 20.50
CA MET A 1 -8.36 -3.65 19.47
C MET A 1 -7.32 -2.74 18.85
N MET A 2 -7.49 -2.31 17.59
CA MET A 2 -6.53 -1.42 16.92
C MET A 2 -7.11 -0.03 16.71
N LYS A 3 -6.22 0.95 16.58
CA LYS A 3 -6.59 2.33 16.27
C LYS A 3 -7.28 2.40 14.89
N PRO A 4 -8.28 3.29 14.71
CA PRO A 4 -8.95 3.52 13.43
C PRO A 4 -7.97 3.77 12.27
N LEU A 5 -6.90 4.54 12.52
CA LEU A 5 -5.85 4.78 11.53
C LEU A 5 -5.16 3.49 11.05
N THR A 6 -4.88 2.56 11.97
CA THR A 6 -4.31 1.26 11.61
C THR A 6 -5.29 0.42 10.80
N ALA A 7 -6.59 0.50 11.13
CA ALA A 7 -7.65 -0.19 10.39
C ALA A 7 -7.79 0.37 8.97
N ALA A 8 -7.84 1.70 8.83
CA ALA A 8 -7.89 2.39 7.53
C ALA A 8 -6.71 2.00 6.63
N ASN A 9 -5.49 2.03 7.16
CA ASN A 9 -4.29 1.62 6.43
C ASN A 9 -4.37 0.15 5.96
N LYS A 10 -4.96 -0.74 6.75
CA LYS A 10 -5.16 -2.15 6.37
C LYS A 10 -6.29 -2.35 5.36
N LEU A 11 -7.22 -1.42 5.28
CA LEU A 11 -8.33 -1.40 4.31
C LEU A 11 -7.97 -0.67 3.02
N GLY A 12 -6.88 0.11 3.01
CA GLY A 12 -6.43 0.92 1.88
C GLY A 12 -7.29 2.16 1.65
N ILE A 13 -7.80 2.78 2.73
CA ILE A 13 -8.70 3.94 2.66
C ILE A 13 -8.10 5.17 3.36
N TYR A 14 -8.53 6.35 2.93
CA TYR A 14 -8.18 7.61 3.57
C TYR A 14 -9.07 7.84 4.79
N LEU A 15 -8.50 7.72 6.00
CA LEU A 15 -9.26 7.78 7.26
C LEU A 15 -10.14 9.04 7.39
N PRO A 16 -9.70 10.27 7.05
CA PRO A 16 -10.53 11.46 7.20
C PRO A 16 -11.83 11.44 6.37
N ALA A 17 -11.88 10.66 5.29
CA ALA A 17 -13.08 10.50 4.46
C ALA A 17 -13.99 9.36 4.94
N ALA A 18 -13.61 8.61 5.97
CA ALA A 18 -14.46 7.57 6.55
C ALA A 18 -15.54 8.17 7.48
N PRO A 19 -16.69 7.49 7.67
CA PRO A 19 -17.73 7.91 8.61
C PRO A 19 -17.20 8.13 10.03
N GLU A 20 -17.85 9.00 10.79
CA GLU A 20 -17.43 9.36 12.14
C GLU A 20 -17.42 8.14 13.08
N GLU A 21 -18.38 7.23 12.92
CA GLU A 21 -18.45 6.01 13.72
C GLU A 21 -17.19 5.15 13.55
N PHE A 22 -16.68 5.07 12.33
CA PHE A 22 -15.43 4.37 12.04
C PHE A 22 -14.20 5.14 12.56
N ARG A 23 -14.21 6.47 12.45
CA ARG A 23 -13.08 7.32 12.89
C ARG A 23 -12.90 7.37 14.40
N ASN A 24 -14.00 7.25 15.16
CA ASN A 24 -13.99 7.40 16.61
C ASN A 24 -14.01 6.06 17.37
N SER A 25 -14.32 4.94 16.71
CA SER A 25 -14.46 3.63 17.37
C SER A 25 -13.24 2.73 17.16
N PRO A 26 -12.66 2.14 18.22
CA PRO A 26 -11.57 1.17 18.08
C PRO A 26 -12.06 -0.09 17.36
N ILE A 27 -11.34 -0.51 16.33
CA ILE A 27 -11.74 -1.63 15.47
C ILE A 27 -11.11 -2.93 15.98
N SER A 28 -11.91 -4.00 16.10
CA SER A 28 -11.39 -5.33 16.41
C SER A 28 -10.81 -6.03 15.17
N ARG A 29 -10.01 -7.09 15.35
CA ARG A 29 -9.55 -7.87 14.18
C ARG A 29 -10.73 -8.49 13.43
N THR A 30 -11.69 -9.06 14.16
CA THR A 30 -12.89 -9.68 13.59
C THR A 30 -13.70 -8.68 12.76
N GLU A 31 -13.85 -7.45 13.26
CA GLU A 31 -14.56 -6.40 12.56
C GLU A 31 -13.83 -5.90 11.30
N LEU A 32 -12.50 -5.79 11.35
CA LEU A 32 -11.71 -5.51 10.16
C LEU A 32 -11.91 -6.58 9.09
N GLU A 33 -11.93 -7.86 9.48
CA GLU A 33 -12.19 -8.94 8.52
C GLU A 33 -13.63 -8.86 7.98
N ARG A 34 -14.64 -8.54 8.80
CA ARG A 34 -16.00 -8.27 8.30
C ARG A 34 -16.03 -7.16 7.26
N LEU A 35 -15.37 -6.03 7.52
CA LEU A 35 -15.28 -4.93 6.54
C LEU A 35 -14.56 -5.32 5.24
N ARG A 36 -13.75 -6.38 5.26
CA ARG A 36 -13.09 -6.91 4.06
C ARG A 36 -13.97 -7.89 3.31
N THR A 37 -14.66 -8.78 4.01
CA THR A 37 -15.48 -9.84 3.42
C THR A 37 -16.85 -9.33 2.98
N ASP A 38 -17.43 -8.41 3.73
CA ASP A 38 -18.75 -7.82 3.50
C ASP A 38 -18.64 -6.29 3.63
N PRO A 39 -18.06 -5.62 2.61
CA PRO A 39 -17.81 -4.19 2.67
C PRO A 39 -19.13 -3.40 2.57
N PRO A 40 -19.42 -2.50 3.53
CA PRO A 40 -20.59 -1.63 3.46
C PRO A 40 -20.50 -0.66 2.28
N ALA A 41 -21.64 -0.09 1.87
CA ALA A 41 -21.74 0.80 0.71
C ALA A 41 -20.74 1.97 0.74
N TRP A 42 -20.57 2.63 1.90
CA TRP A 42 -19.62 3.74 2.06
C TRP A 42 -18.16 3.30 1.79
N LEU A 43 -17.79 2.08 2.19
CA LEU A 43 -16.44 1.56 2.01
C LEU A 43 -16.18 1.20 0.54
N THR A 44 -17.19 0.61 -0.10
CA THR A 44 -17.15 0.30 -1.53
C THR A 44 -17.02 1.58 -2.36
N GLU A 45 -17.79 2.62 -2.02
CA GLU A 45 -17.71 3.90 -2.72
C GLU A 45 -16.36 4.57 -2.51
N LEU A 46 -15.87 4.64 -1.28
CA LEU A 46 -14.56 5.22 -0.97
C LEU A 46 -13.40 4.52 -1.72
N ARG A 47 -13.51 3.21 -1.95
CA ARG A 47 -12.54 2.45 -2.76
C ARG A 47 -12.68 2.68 -4.27
N ARG A 48 -13.84 3.13 -4.73
CA ARG A 48 -14.13 3.38 -6.15
C ARG A 48 -13.75 4.81 -6.54
N THR A 49 -14.17 5.79 -5.75
CA THR A 49 -14.04 7.23 -6.07
C THR A 49 -12.92 7.92 -5.31
N GLY A 50 -12.45 7.32 -4.21
CA GLY A 50 -11.55 8.01 -3.29
C GLY A 50 -12.29 9.03 -2.42
N PRO A 51 -11.57 9.91 -1.72
CA PRO A 51 -10.14 10.18 -1.85
C PRO A 51 -9.26 8.99 -1.43
N PHE A 52 -8.28 8.67 -2.27
CA PHE A 52 -7.35 7.56 -2.07
C PHE A 52 -6.17 7.99 -1.22
N PRO A 53 -5.71 7.14 -0.28
CA PRO A 53 -4.50 7.43 0.47
C PRO A 53 -3.28 7.42 -0.47
N ARG A 54 -2.25 8.15 -0.07
CA ARG A 54 -0.99 8.34 -0.81
C ARG A 54 -0.41 7.08 -1.44
N ASP A 55 -0.43 5.94 -0.74
CA ASP A 55 0.10 4.67 -1.24
C ASP A 55 -0.74 4.07 -2.39
N VAL A 56 -2.06 4.27 -2.35
CA VAL A 56 -2.98 3.86 -3.40
C VAL A 56 -2.82 4.81 -4.60
N THR A 57 -2.72 6.10 -4.35
CA THR A 57 -2.48 7.13 -5.37
C THR A 57 -1.17 6.87 -6.13
N ALA A 58 -0.07 6.58 -5.42
CA ALA A 58 1.23 6.26 -6.03
C ALA A 58 1.13 5.06 -6.97
N ARG A 59 0.46 4.00 -6.51
CA ARG A 59 0.23 2.79 -7.30
C ARG A 59 -0.62 3.06 -8.54
N LYS A 60 -1.69 3.85 -8.42
CA LYS A 60 -2.55 4.22 -9.55
C LYS A 60 -1.81 5.07 -10.60
N LEU A 61 -0.94 5.98 -10.17
CA LEU A 61 -0.15 6.83 -11.06
C LEU A 61 1.10 6.14 -11.63
N GLY A 62 1.50 4.99 -11.07
CA GLY A 62 2.68 4.23 -11.51
C GLY A 62 3.99 4.86 -11.06
N VAL A 63 4.01 5.46 -9.87
CA VAL A 63 5.17 6.15 -9.30
C VAL A 63 5.45 5.68 -7.87
N SER A 64 6.57 6.12 -7.30
CA SER A 64 6.87 5.89 -5.89
C SER A 64 6.23 6.94 -4.97
N ASN A 65 6.00 6.61 -3.69
CA ASN A 65 5.54 7.57 -2.69
C ASN A 65 6.49 8.78 -2.56
N SER A 66 7.79 8.56 -2.75
CA SER A 66 8.83 9.61 -2.75
C SER A 66 8.75 10.49 -4.00
N GLY A 67 8.38 9.92 -5.15
CA GLY A 67 8.13 10.67 -6.39
C GLY A 67 6.97 11.64 -6.22
N LEU A 68 5.86 11.16 -5.65
CA LEU A 68 4.76 12.04 -5.26
C LEU A 68 5.16 13.13 -4.27
N ALA A 69 6.16 12.89 -3.41
CA ALA A 69 6.52 13.84 -2.36
C ALA A 69 7.31 15.01 -2.96
N ARG A 70 8.17 14.70 -3.92
CA ARG A 70 8.92 15.71 -4.69
C ARG A 70 8.04 16.55 -5.60
N ALA A 71 6.90 16.02 -6.01
CA ALA A 71 5.91 16.74 -6.80
C ALA A 71 4.93 17.57 -5.96
N GLU A 72 5.06 17.55 -4.62
CA GLU A 72 4.18 18.28 -3.69
C GLU A 72 2.68 18.00 -3.90
N VAL A 73 2.36 16.82 -4.39
CA VAL A 73 0.98 16.38 -4.64
C VAL A 73 0.29 16.08 -3.31
N SER A 74 -0.99 16.47 -3.22
CA SER A 74 -1.88 16.19 -2.10
C SER A 74 -1.75 14.75 -1.59
N ASP A 75 -1.84 14.59 -0.27
CA ASP A 75 -1.77 13.29 0.41
C ASP A 75 -2.95 12.37 0.09
N ALA A 76 -4.03 12.92 -0.47
CA ALA A 76 -5.14 12.16 -0.98
C ALA A 76 -5.70 12.75 -2.28
N LEU A 77 -5.94 11.88 -3.27
CA LEU A 77 -6.54 12.24 -4.56
C LEU A 77 -7.74 11.37 -4.85
N THR A 78 -8.75 11.94 -5.48
CA THR A 78 -9.93 11.25 -6.00
C THR A 78 -9.64 10.53 -7.32
N ALA A 79 -10.58 9.69 -7.75
CA ALA A 79 -10.50 9.04 -9.05
C ALA A 79 -10.44 10.04 -10.21
N ASP A 80 -11.19 11.13 -10.10
CA ASP A 80 -11.26 12.17 -11.14
C ASP A 80 -9.95 12.97 -11.25
N GLU A 81 -9.35 13.35 -10.11
CA GLU A 81 -8.05 14.02 -10.10
C GLU A 81 -6.93 13.12 -10.65
N ILE A 82 -6.96 11.83 -10.32
CA ILE A 82 -6.02 10.85 -10.88
C ILE A 82 -6.25 10.71 -12.39
N ALA A 83 -7.50 10.62 -12.83
CA ALA A 83 -7.83 10.51 -14.25
C ALA A 83 -7.35 11.76 -15.02
N ALA A 84 -7.52 12.95 -14.46
CA ALA A 84 -7.01 14.20 -15.04
C ALA A 84 -5.48 14.19 -15.18
N LEU A 85 -4.75 13.79 -14.13
CA LEU A 85 -3.30 13.64 -14.18
C LEU A 85 -2.82 12.60 -15.19
N LEU A 86 -3.60 11.55 -15.44
CA LEU A 86 -3.25 10.52 -16.42
C LEU A 86 -3.60 10.94 -17.84
N ALA A 87 -4.63 11.76 -18.03
CA ALA A 87 -5.07 12.26 -19.32
C ALA A 87 -4.11 13.33 -19.88
N ASP A 88 -3.64 14.22 -19.00
CA ASP A 88 -2.63 15.24 -19.32
C ASP A 88 -1.44 15.12 -18.36
N PRO A 89 -0.54 14.14 -18.59
CA PRO A 89 0.53 13.84 -17.66
C PRO A 89 1.56 14.98 -17.62
N PRO A 90 1.71 15.67 -16.48
CA PRO A 90 2.73 16.70 -16.35
C PRO A 90 4.13 16.10 -16.42
N GLU A 91 5.13 16.92 -16.74
CA GLU A 91 6.51 16.47 -16.97
C GLU A 91 7.08 15.67 -15.78
N TRP A 92 6.80 16.10 -14.54
CA TRP A 92 7.25 15.38 -13.36
C TRP A 92 6.67 13.96 -13.30
N LEU A 93 5.42 13.75 -13.71
CA LEU A 93 4.76 12.45 -13.67
C LEU A 93 5.38 11.50 -14.69
N ILE A 94 5.71 12.01 -15.88
CA ILE A 94 6.41 11.24 -16.92
C ILE A 94 7.77 10.78 -16.40
N ARG A 95 8.60 11.72 -15.91
CA ARG A 95 9.94 11.42 -15.37
C ARG A 95 9.87 10.43 -14.21
N GLU A 96 8.89 10.58 -13.32
CA GLU A 96 8.74 9.67 -12.17
C GLU A 96 8.31 8.26 -12.56
N ARG A 97 7.45 8.11 -13.57
CA ARG A 97 7.06 6.79 -14.08
C ARG A 97 8.22 6.08 -14.73
N GLU A 98 9.04 6.79 -15.49
CA GLU A 98 10.27 6.24 -16.08
C GLU A 98 11.25 5.78 -15.00
N ASN A 99 11.53 6.65 -14.03
CA ASN A 99 12.38 6.33 -12.89
C ASN A 99 11.87 5.10 -12.12
N TYR A 100 10.56 5.06 -11.86
CA TYR A 100 9.94 3.94 -11.16
C TYR A 100 10.07 2.64 -11.96
N ALA A 101 9.82 2.67 -13.27
CA ALA A 101 9.98 1.51 -14.15
C ALA A 101 11.43 0.97 -14.16
N GLN A 102 12.43 1.85 -14.19
CA GLN A 102 13.85 1.46 -14.11
C GLN A 102 14.17 0.78 -12.78
N VAL A 103 13.73 1.37 -11.66
CA VAL A 103 13.92 0.79 -10.32
C VAL A 103 13.25 -0.59 -10.20
N GLN A 104 12.06 -0.76 -10.78
CA GLN A 104 11.36 -2.05 -10.76
C GLN A 104 12.14 -3.13 -11.53
N ARG A 105 12.63 -2.82 -12.73
CA ARG A 105 13.47 -3.75 -13.52
C ARG A 105 14.74 -4.13 -12.76
N GLU A 106 15.37 -3.17 -12.10
CA GLU A 106 16.56 -3.45 -11.30
C GLU A 106 16.25 -4.33 -10.08
N ASN A 107 15.16 -4.06 -9.38
CA ASN A 107 14.71 -4.87 -8.26
C ASN A 107 14.40 -6.32 -8.67
N GLU A 108 13.80 -6.52 -9.85
CA GLU A 108 13.54 -7.84 -10.43
C GLU A 108 14.85 -8.59 -10.72
N ARG A 109 15.83 -7.91 -11.33
CA ARG A 109 17.17 -8.47 -11.59
C ARG A 109 17.86 -8.90 -10.29
N ILE A 110 17.87 -8.04 -9.28
CA ILE A 110 18.44 -8.35 -7.96
C ILE A 110 17.71 -9.52 -7.30
N LYS A 111 16.37 -9.56 -7.39
CA LYS A 111 15.56 -10.65 -6.83
C LYS A 111 15.86 -11.98 -7.51
N ALA A 112 16.00 -12.00 -8.83
CA ALA A 112 16.38 -13.19 -9.61
C ALA A 112 17.77 -13.69 -9.20
N LYS A 113 18.79 -12.82 -9.19
CA LYS A 113 20.15 -13.17 -8.75
C LYS A 113 20.19 -13.70 -7.31
N ARG A 114 19.41 -13.09 -6.40
CA ARG A 114 19.28 -13.59 -5.01
C ARG A 114 18.58 -14.94 -4.94
N ALA A 115 17.63 -15.23 -5.83
CA ALA A 115 16.96 -16.52 -5.89
C ALA A 115 17.89 -17.62 -6.41
N GLU A 116 18.63 -17.34 -7.48
CA GLU A 116 19.67 -18.22 -8.03
C GLU A 116 20.75 -18.55 -6.99
N HIS A 117 21.31 -17.53 -6.33
CA HIS A 117 22.31 -17.74 -5.28
C HIS A 117 21.75 -18.58 -4.11
N ARG A 118 20.49 -18.40 -3.73
CA ARG A 118 19.84 -19.23 -2.69
C ARG A 118 19.69 -20.68 -3.15
N ALA A 119 19.27 -20.91 -4.39
CA ALA A 119 19.13 -22.25 -4.96
C ALA A 119 20.50 -22.97 -5.02
N ALA A 120 21.55 -22.26 -5.45
CA ALA A 120 22.90 -22.80 -5.55
C ALA A 120 23.54 -23.13 -4.18
N THR A 121 23.19 -22.41 -3.12
CA THR A 121 23.83 -22.56 -1.80
C THR A 121 23.09 -23.51 -0.84
N ASN A 122 21.99 -24.15 -1.27
CA ASN A 122 21.07 -24.96 -0.45
C ASN A 122 20.78 -24.36 0.94
N ARG A 123 20.80 -23.01 1.04
CA ARG A 123 20.73 -22.30 2.31
C ARG A 123 19.26 -22.16 2.70
N PRO A 124 18.80 -22.78 3.81
CA PRO A 124 17.42 -22.61 4.25
C PRO A 124 17.14 -21.13 4.56
N ALA A 125 15.88 -20.72 4.38
CA ALA A 125 15.45 -19.37 4.67
C ALA A 125 15.87 -18.98 6.10
N LYS A 126 16.58 -17.86 6.24
CA LYS A 126 16.98 -17.35 7.55
C LYS A 126 15.69 -16.91 8.27
N ASN A 127 15.10 -17.79 9.09
CA ASN A 127 14.03 -17.43 10.01
C ASN A 127 14.58 -16.30 10.88
N ARG A 128 14.13 -15.06 10.63
CA ARG A 128 14.52 -13.89 11.45
C ARG A 128 13.81 -13.86 12.81
N PHE A 129 12.99 -14.87 13.10
CA PHE A 129 12.36 -15.11 14.38
C PHE A 129 12.77 -16.50 14.84
N GLY A 130 13.68 -16.55 15.83
CA GLY A 130 14.20 -17.80 16.39
C GLY A 130 13.12 -18.55 17.16
N THR A 131 12.97 -19.84 16.87
CA THR A 131 12.23 -20.77 17.71
C THR A 131 13.07 -20.98 18.97
N ALA A 132 12.61 -20.53 20.13
CA ALA A 132 13.21 -20.89 21.40
C ALA A 132 12.99 -22.39 21.65
N PRO A 133 14.00 -23.16 22.09
CA PRO A 133 13.77 -24.55 22.48
C PRO A 133 13.05 -24.59 23.84
N GLU A 134 11.87 -25.21 23.86
CA GLU A 134 11.19 -25.66 25.09
C GLU A 134 12.16 -26.52 25.92
N ARG A 135 12.45 -26.10 27.15
CA ARG A 135 13.10 -26.96 28.14
C ARG A 135 12.07 -27.98 28.63
N ARG A 136 12.31 -29.27 28.35
CA ARG A 136 11.62 -30.37 29.02
C ARG A 136 12.09 -30.48 30.48
N SER A 137 11.13 -30.95 31.28
CA SER A 137 11.09 -31.15 32.74
C SER A 137 12.31 -31.80 33.36
#